data_AF-A0A1I0AWN4-F1
#
_entry.id   AF-A0A1I0AWN4-F1
#
_cell.length_a   1.000
_cell.length_b   1.000
_cell.length_c   1.000
_cell.angle_alpha   90.00
_cell.angle_beta   90.00
_cell.angle_gamma   90.00
#
_symmetry.space_group_name_H-M   'P 1'
#
loop_
_entity.id
_entity.type
_entity.pdbx_description
1 polymer ?
#
loop_
_entity_poly.entity_id
_entity_poly.type
_entity_poly.pdbx_seq_one_letter_code
_entity_poly.pdbx_strand_id
1 'polypeptide(L)'
;MKIKPILAVLMMVIMVLTACQSKQASQGDENDKASNSEQVKDKKNEQKADNQEGNKEEENIAESEKENDSKNENKESAKEESTAKKDEEPDQNGIVTISDPTAIDLVVNKQRKLPDGFEPPNLVEPNVPFSFDKWREKRQIREVAAGPLEELFKGAEKAGVDLVAVSGYRSYQRQETIYNYNVETKGLEHANKYSAKPGHSEHQTGLTMDVSSAGVSFNLVEDFRDTPEGDWLADHAHEYGFIIRYPKGDADITGYSYEPWHIRYVGKEMAKEIHEQQTTLEEFFGLYTEEKEKTNQ
;
A
#
# COMPACT_ATOMS: atom_id res chain seq x y z
N MET A 1 -29.10 36.94 39.01
CA MET A 1 -30.28 36.52 38.23
C MET A 1 -30.20 37.22 36.88
N LYS A 2 -29.93 36.54 35.76
CA LYS A 2 -30.86 35.70 34.98
C LYS A 2 -32.15 36.43 34.56
N ILE A 3 -32.23 36.83 33.29
CA ILE A 3 -33.35 36.63 32.34
C ILE A 3 -32.74 36.66 30.91
N LYS A 4 -33.35 35.94 29.96
CA LYS A 4 -32.83 35.60 28.62
C LYS A 4 -33.24 36.62 27.54
N PRO A 5 -32.56 36.64 26.37
CA PRO A 5 -32.99 37.43 25.20
C PRO A 5 -34.21 36.82 24.50
N ILE A 6 -34.96 37.64 23.75
CA ILE A 6 -36.03 37.19 22.84
C ILE A 6 -35.58 37.30 21.38
N LEU A 7 -35.99 36.29 20.62
CA LEU A 7 -35.65 35.97 19.25
C LEU A 7 -36.49 36.77 18.23
N ALA A 8 -35.88 37.26 17.16
CA ALA A 8 -36.57 37.71 15.95
C ALA A 8 -35.66 37.59 14.71
N VAL A 9 -35.55 36.36 14.16
CA VAL A 9 -34.94 36.14 12.84
C VAL A 9 -36.05 36.01 11.81
N LEU A 10 -36.04 36.91 10.82
CA LEU A 10 -37.06 37.01 9.79
C LEU A 10 -36.78 36.00 8.67
N MET A 11 -37.64 34.98 8.51
CA MET A 11 -37.64 34.13 7.32
C MET A 11 -38.19 34.92 6.12
N MET A 12 -37.37 35.12 5.08
CA MET A 12 -37.85 35.54 3.76
C MET A 12 -37.95 34.31 2.85
N VAL A 13 -39.19 33.85 2.63
CA VAL A 13 -39.51 32.88 1.59
C VAL A 13 -39.74 33.64 0.29
N ILE A 14 -38.93 33.37 -0.74
CA ILE A 14 -39.15 33.87 -2.09
C ILE A 14 -39.59 32.70 -2.97
N MET A 15 -40.90 32.62 -3.22
CA MET A 15 -41.44 31.83 -4.32
C MET A 15 -41.28 32.64 -5.62
N VAL A 16 -40.73 32.02 -6.67
CA VAL A 16 -40.91 32.48 -8.05
C VAL A 16 -41.51 31.33 -8.85
N LEU A 17 -42.76 31.54 -9.28
CA LEU A 17 -43.47 30.70 -10.25
C LEU A 17 -43.58 31.47 -11.57
N THR A 18 -43.37 30.77 -12.70
CA THR A 18 -43.69 31.06 -14.13
C THR A 18 -42.46 30.84 -15.04
N ALA A 19 -42.58 30.32 -16.27
CA ALA A 19 -43.71 29.68 -16.96
C ALA A 19 -43.18 28.73 -18.06
N CYS A 20 -44.08 27.93 -18.65
CA CYS A 20 -43.80 26.99 -19.72
C CYS A 20 -43.27 27.65 -21.01
N GLN A 21 -42.42 26.93 -21.75
CA GLN A 21 -42.61 26.77 -23.21
C GLN A 21 -41.96 25.49 -23.73
N SER A 22 -42.66 24.80 -24.62
CA SER A 22 -42.24 23.56 -25.28
C SER A 22 -41.95 23.81 -26.75
N LYS A 23 -40.87 23.24 -27.30
CA LYS A 23 -40.79 22.96 -28.73
C LYS A 23 -39.86 21.80 -29.09
N GLN A 24 -40.33 21.04 -30.06
CA GLN A 24 -39.88 19.73 -30.54
C GLN A 24 -38.39 19.57 -30.88
N ALA A 25 -37.89 18.35 -30.64
CA ALA A 25 -36.77 17.77 -31.37
C ALA A 25 -37.19 17.36 -32.80
N SER A 26 -36.27 17.36 -33.75
CA SER A 26 -36.48 16.83 -35.11
C SER A 26 -36.23 15.32 -35.17
N GLN A 27 -37.02 14.63 -36.01
CA GLN A 27 -36.81 13.23 -36.35
C GLN A 27 -35.65 13.06 -37.34
N GLY A 28 -35.01 11.88 -37.28
CA GLY A 28 -34.33 11.24 -38.41
C GLY A 28 -34.74 9.77 -38.38
N ASP A 29 -35.28 9.26 -39.48
CA ASP A 29 -35.84 7.92 -39.58
C ASP A 29 -34.76 6.83 -39.66
N GLU A 30 -35.05 5.63 -39.16
CA GLU A 30 -35.27 4.49 -40.07
C GLU A 30 -36.04 3.37 -39.35
N ASN A 31 -37.01 2.78 -40.06
CA ASN A 31 -37.69 1.55 -39.63
C ASN A 31 -36.90 0.36 -40.16
N ASP A 32 -36.90 -0.76 -39.43
CA ASP A 32 -37.42 -1.97 -40.08
C ASP A 32 -38.13 -2.92 -39.10
N LYS A 33 -39.20 -3.54 -39.58
CA LYS A 33 -40.09 -4.43 -38.81
C LYS A 33 -40.39 -5.69 -39.62
N ALA A 34 -39.98 -6.85 -39.11
CA ALA A 34 -40.69 -8.12 -39.24
C ALA A 34 -40.04 -9.20 -38.35
N SER A 35 -40.70 -10.27 -37.89
CA SER A 35 -42.11 -10.51 -37.55
C SER A 35 -42.21 -11.95 -37.00
N ASN A 36 -42.92 -12.18 -35.88
CA ASN A 36 -43.34 -13.50 -35.37
C ASN A 36 -42.21 -14.53 -35.06
N SER A 37 -42.41 -15.56 -34.23
CA SER A 37 -43.64 -16.24 -33.78
C SER A 37 -43.57 -16.78 -32.33
N GLU A 38 -44.60 -17.51 -31.92
CA GLU A 38 -45.01 -17.80 -30.54
C GLU A 38 -44.50 -19.12 -29.91
N GLN A 39 -44.70 -19.20 -28.58
CA GLN A 39 -45.07 -20.38 -27.77
C GLN A 39 -44.08 -21.54 -27.52
N VAL A 40 -43.57 -21.55 -26.27
CA VAL A 40 -43.89 -22.52 -25.21
C VAL A 40 -44.08 -24.01 -25.59
N LYS A 41 -43.26 -24.89 -24.99
CA LYS A 41 -43.75 -26.12 -24.32
C LYS A 41 -42.74 -26.75 -23.34
N ASP A 42 -43.29 -27.41 -22.34
CA ASP A 42 -42.62 -28.01 -21.18
C ASP A 42 -41.68 -29.19 -21.50
N LYS A 43 -40.73 -29.45 -20.57
CA LYS A 43 -40.67 -30.75 -19.88
C LYS A 43 -39.76 -30.80 -18.64
N LYS A 44 -40.29 -31.41 -17.57
CA LYS A 44 -39.55 -32.13 -16.51
C LYS A 44 -38.64 -33.23 -17.12
N ASN A 45 -37.65 -33.84 -16.45
CA ASN A 45 -37.64 -34.31 -15.05
C ASN A 45 -36.22 -34.67 -14.54
N GLU A 46 -36.12 -35.00 -13.25
CA GLU A 46 -34.92 -35.43 -12.50
C GLU A 46 -34.45 -36.88 -12.78
N GLN A 47 -33.16 -37.12 -12.54
CA GLN A 47 -32.47 -38.34 -12.00
C GLN A 47 -30.95 -38.05 -12.06
N LYS A 48 -30.08 -38.13 -11.04
CA LYS A 48 -29.99 -38.73 -9.69
C LYS A 48 -29.62 -40.23 -9.62
N ALA A 49 -28.49 -40.49 -8.93
CA ALA A 49 -27.93 -41.78 -8.48
C ALA A 49 -27.40 -42.73 -9.60
N ASP A 50 -26.44 -43.63 -9.37
CA ASP A 50 -25.65 -43.98 -8.17
C ASP A 50 -24.31 -44.66 -8.56
N ASN A 51 -23.34 -44.70 -7.64
CA ASN A 51 -22.57 -45.89 -7.23
C ASN A 51 -21.21 -45.58 -6.54
N GLN A 52 -21.16 -45.91 -5.24
CA GLN A 52 -19.99 -46.49 -4.55
C GLN A 52 -19.71 -47.93 -5.11
N GLU A 53 -18.66 -48.71 -4.82
CA GLU A 53 -17.44 -48.66 -3.98
C GLU A 53 -16.38 -49.59 -4.68
N GLY A 54 -15.21 -49.99 -4.18
CA GLY A 54 -14.58 -49.93 -2.85
C GLY A 54 -13.25 -50.72 -2.82
N ASN A 55 -12.79 -51.11 -1.61
CA ASN A 55 -11.49 -51.72 -1.25
C ASN A 55 -10.26 -50.83 -1.46
N LYS A 56 -9.42 -50.50 -0.46
CA LYS A 56 -8.82 -51.25 0.68
C LYS A 56 -7.71 -52.23 0.30
N GLU A 57 -6.49 -51.93 0.77
CA GLU A 57 -5.64 -52.84 1.54
C GLU A 57 -4.64 -51.99 2.39
N GLU A 58 -4.30 -52.49 3.58
CA GLU A 58 -3.41 -51.86 4.58
C GLU A 58 -2.18 -52.77 4.84
N GLU A 59 -1.25 -52.24 5.66
CA GLU A 59 -0.12 -52.86 6.38
C GLU A 59 1.28 -52.46 5.87
N ASN A 60 2.00 -51.58 6.59
CA ASN A 60 2.73 -51.75 7.87
C ASN A 60 4.14 -52.33 7.71
N ILE A 61 5.14 -51.64 8.26
CA ILE A 61 6.25 -52.18 9.10
C ILE A 61 7.05 -51.00 9.67
N ALA A 62 7.62 -51.20 10.86
CA ALA A 62 8.08 -50.15 11.77
C ALA A 62 9.60 -49.87 11.75
N GLU A 63 9.95 -48.63 12.13
CA GLU A 63 10.87 -48.26 13.23
C GLU A 63 12.16 -49.09 13.48
N SER A 64 13.32 -48.43 13.44
CA SER A 64 14.28 -48.42 14.57
C SER A 64 15.47 -47.48 14.35
N GLU A 65 16.03 -47.01 15.46
CA GLU A 65 17.05 -45.95 15.58
C GLU A 65 18.48 -46.48 15.44
N LYS A 66 19.45 -45.58 15.20
CA LYS A 66 20.68 -45.49 16.03
C LYS A 66 21.53 -44.25 15.79
N GLU A 67 22.11 -43.77 16.90
CA GLU A 67 23.07 -42.67 17.01
C GLU A 67 24.46 -43.04 16.48
N ASN A 68 25.25 -42.07 15.99
CA ASN A 68 26.46 -41.65 16.71
C ASN A 68 27.15 -40.38 16.16
N ASP A 69 27.29 -39.41 17.06
CA ASP A 69 28.46 -38.59 17.42
C ASP A 69 29.42 -37.97 16.36
N SER A 70 29.60 -36.65 16.55
CA SER A 70 30.76 -35.80 16.25
C SER A 70 31.48 -35.86 14.90
N LYS A 71 31.43 -34.70 14.20
CA LYS A 71 32.56 -33.77 14.29
C LYS A 71 32.21 -32.29 14.09
N ASN A 72 32.84 -31.49 14.94
CA ASN A 72 32.83 -30.03 14.98
C ASN A 72 33.74 -29.46 13.88
N GLU A 73 33.21 -28.59 13.00
CA GLU A 73 34.03 -27.72 12.15
C GLU A 73 33.35 -26.36 11.93
N ASN A 74 34.03 -25.31 12.44
CA ASN A 74 33.87 -23.87 12.24
C ASN A 74 32.56 -23.33 11.63
N LYS A 75 31.67 -22.88 12.51
CA LYS A 75 30.66 -21.86 12.19
C LYS A 75 31.32 -20.47 12.18
N GLU A 76 32.13 -20.21 11.16
CA GLU A 76 32.73 -18.88 10.95
C GLU A 76 31.65 -17.90 10.46
N SER A 77 31.63 -16.70 11.05
CA SER A 77 30.55 -15.73 10.84
C SER A 77 30.67 -15.11 9.44
N ALA A 78 29.80 -15.55 8.53
CA ALA A 78 29.47 -14.79 7.32
C ALA A 78 28.66 -13.55 7.72
N LYS A 79 29.37 -12.54 8.23
CA LYS A 79 28.87 -11.19 8.35
C LYS A 79 28.86 -10.60 6.93
N GLU A 80 27.76 -10.78 6.20
CA GLU A 80 27.61 -10.14 4.90
C GLU A 80 27.68 -8.62 5.09
N GLU A 81 28.73 -8.05 4.52
CA GLU A 81 29.10 -6.67 4.69
C GLU A 81 28.13 -5.82 3.86
N SER A 82 27.34 -4.97 4.53
CA SER A 82 26.39 -4.06 3.88
C SER A 82 27.08 -3.29 2.75
N THR A 83 26.67 -3.57 1.51
CA THR A 83 27.20 -2.89 0.32
C THR A 83 26.50 -1.55 0.12
N ALA A 84 26.66 -0.64 1.08
CA ALA A 84 26.43 0.77 0.87
C ALA A 84 27.33 1.25 -0.29
N LYS A 85 26.77 1.33 -1.50
CA LYS A 85 27.51 1.57 -2.73
C LYS A 85 28.23 2.92 -2.67
N LYS A 86 29.52 2.89 -2.99
CA LYS A 86 30.51 3.92 -2.64
C LYS A 86 30.51 5.15 -3.58
N ASP A 87 29.50 5.27 -4.42
CA ASP A 87 29.49 6.12 -5.62
C ASP A 87 28.35 7.17 -5.62
N GLU A 88 27.63 7.31 -4.50
CA GLU A 88 26.47 8.19 -4.35
C GLU A 88 26.79 9.51 -3.64
N GLU A 89 27.55 10.38 -4.32
CA GLU A 89 27.83 11.74 -3.81
C GLU A 89 26.63 12.70 -3.99
N PRO A 90 26.39 13.62 -3.03
CA PRO A 90 25.34 14.63 -3.14
C PRO A 90 25.68 15.72 -4.16
N ASP A 91 24.65 16.27 -4.81
CA ASP A 91 24.76 17.43 -5.69
C ASP A 91 24.99 18.75 -4.92
N GLN A 92 25.10 19.85 -5.66
CA GLN A 92 25.25 21.21 -5.10
C GLN A 92 24.11 21.65 -4.14
N ASN A 93 22.99 20.94 -4.11
CA ASN A 93 21.84 21.19 -3.24
C ASN A 93 21.76 20.19 -2.07
N GLY A 94 22.73 19.27 -1.94
CA GLY A 94 22.72 18.19 -0.96
C GLY A 94 21.86 16.98 -1.36
N ILE A 95 21.45 16.87 -2.63
CA ILE A 95 20.60 15.77 -3.11
C ILE A 95 21.44 14.66 -3.72
N VAL A 96 21.31 13.46 -3.18
CA VAL A 96 21.91 12.22 -3.70
C VAL A 96 20.98 11.61 -4.75
N THR A 97 21.54 11.14 -5.87
CA THR A 97 20.81 10.34 -6.86
C THR A 97 21.18 8.87 -6.71
N ILE A 98 20.18 8.02 -6.53
CA ILE A 98 20.37 6.59 -6.25
C ILE A 98 20.96 5.88 -7.48
N SER A 99 22.07 5.19 -7.27
CA SER A 99 22.86 4.50 -8.31
C SER A 99 22.18 3.21 -8.81
N ASP A 100 21.51 2.50 -7.91
CA ASP A 100 20.75 1.28 -8.19
C ASP A 100 19.29 1.45 -7.75
N PRO A 101 18.43 2.03 -8.60
CA PRO A 101 17.02 2.21 -8.27
C PRO A 101 16.22 0.89 -8.30
N THR A 102 16.87 -0.25 -8.60
CA THR A 102 16.22 -1.57 -8.66
C THR A 102 16.44 -2.43 -7.42
N ALA A 103 17.40 -2.08 -6.57
CA ALA A 103 17.63 -2.74 -5.29
C ALA A 103 16.35 -2.73 -4.41
N ILE A 104 16.20 -3.67 -3.47
CA ILE A 104 15.00 -3.73 -2.60
C ILE A 104 15.16 -2.94 -1.29
N ASP A 105 16.40 -2.62 -0.96
CA ASP A 105 16.91 -1.94 0.23
C ASP A 105 17.19 -0.45 0.00
N LEU A 106 16.96 0.07 -1.22
CA LEU A 106 17.17 1.48 -1.54
C LEU A 106 16.39 2.42 -0.60
N VAL A 107 17.00 3.53 -0.21
CA VAL A 107 16.34 4.58 0.58
C VAL A 107 16.00 5.76 -0.32
N VAL A 108 14.71 5.98 -0.59
CA VAL A 108 14.17 7.15 -1.28
C VAL A 108 13.53 8.06 -0.23
N ASN A 109 13.97 9.31 -0.15
CA ASN A 109 13.45 10.29 0.81
C ASN A 109 13.69 11.73 0.31
N LYS A 110 13.62 12.74 1.18
CA LYS A 110 13.79 14.15 0.79
C LYS A 110 15.22 14.49 0.30
N GLN A 111 16.22 13.70 0.66
CA GLN A 111 17.63 13.90 0.32
C GLN A 111 18.12 12.90 -0.75
N ARG A 112 17.45 11.76 -0.92
CA ARG A 112 17.82 10.71 -1.89
C ARG A 112 16.73 10.54 -2.94
N LYS A 113 17.03 10.87 -4.20
CA LYS A 113 16.10 10.74 -5.33
C LYS A 113 16.39 9.54 -6.22
N LEU A 114 15.35 9.03 -6.87
CA LEU A 114 15.48 8.12 -8.01
C LEU A 114 16.08 8.86 -9.23
N PRO A 115 16.79 8.16 -10.13
CA PRO A 115 17.24 8.71 -11.40
C PRO A 115 16.11 9.26 -12.27
N ASP A 116 16.42 10.28 -13.05
CA ASP A 116 15.46 10.92 -13.94
C ASP A 116 14.98 9.92 -15.01
N GLY A 117 13.67 9.79 -15.17
CA GLY A 117 13.07 8.81 -16.08
C GLY A 117 13.03 7.36 -15.56
N PHE A 118 13.40 7.08 -14.31
CA PHE A 118 13.27 5.74 -13.74
C PHE A 118 11.81 5.29 -13.62
N GLU A 119 11.52 4.12 -14.19
CA GLU A 119 10.30 3.33 -14.00
C GLU A 119 10.70 1.91 -13.59
N PRO A 120 10.12 1.34 -12.51
CA PRO A 120 10.54 0.04 -11.99
C PRO A 120 10.13 -1.11 -12.92
N PRO A 121 10.98 -2.15 -13.06
CA PRO A 121 10.65 -3.35 -13.83
C PRO A 121 9.59 -4.20 -13.10
N ASN A 122 8.89 -5.04 -13.87
CA ASN A 122 8.00 -6.10 -13.38
C ASN A 122 6.90 -5.60 -12.42
N LEU A 123 6.20 -4.52 -12.81
CA LEU A 123 5.00 -4.05 -12.12
C LEU A 123 3.80 -4.97 -12.40
N VAL A 124 3.29 -5.63 -11.36
CA VAL A 124 2.14 -6.55 -11.41
C VAL A 124 1.02 -6.05 -10.49
N GLU A 125 -0.22 -6.46 -10.76
CA GLU A 125 -1.33 -6.27 -9.83
C GLU A 125 -1.38 -7.45 -8.84
N PRO A 126 -1.16 -7.23 -7.53
CA PRO A 126 -1.20 -8.30 -6.52
C PRO A 126 -2.63 -8.75 -6.26
N ASN A 127 -2.84 -10.03 -5.96
CA ASN A 127 -4.16 -10.62 -5.72
C ASN A 127 -4.66 -10.33 -4.30
N VAL A 128 -4.95 -9.05 -4.02
CA VAL A 128 -5.48 -8.55 -2.74
C VAL A 128 -6.72 -7.67 -2.99
N PRO A 129 -7.65 -7.54 -2.01
CA PRO A 129 -8.75 -6.59 -2.10
C PRO A 129 -8.23 -5.15 -2.15
N PHE A 130 -8.82 -4.32 -3.01
CA PHE A 130 -8.55 -2.89 -3.12
C PHE A 130 -9.77 -2.06 -2.71
N SER A 131 -9.58 -0.83 -2.23
CA SER A 131 -10.67 0.11 -1.91
C SER A 131 -11.42 0.67 -3.14
N PHE A 132 -11.21 0.10 -4.33
CA PHE A 132 -11.79 0.52 -5.60
C PHE A 132 -11.61 -0.58 -6.67
N ASP A 133 -12.60 -0.80 -7.54
CA ASP A 133 -12.54 -1.89 -8.54
C ASP A 133 -11.79 -1.52 -9.84
N LYS A 134 -11.79 -0.24 -10.21
CA LYS A 134 -11.29 0.20 -11.52
C LYS A 134 -9.77 0.11 -11.60
N TRP A 135 -9.27 -0.46 -12.71
CA TRP A 135 -7.84 -0.47 -13.01
C TRP A 135 -7.22 0.94 -12.99
N ARG A 136 -6.06 1.07 -12.35
CA ARG A 136 -5.23 2.28 -12.20
C ARG A 136 -3.78 1.86 -11.93
N GLU A 137 -2.80 2.68 -12.30
CA GLU A 137 -1.36 2.46 -11.98
C GLU A 137 -1.13 2.09 -10.50
N LYS A 138 -1.89 2.74 -9.59
CA LYS A 138 -1.84 2.53 -8.14
C LYS A 138 -2.38 1.18 -7.64
N ARG A 139 -2.79 0.27 -8.53
CA ARG A 139 -3.01 -1.14 -8.20
C ARG A 139 -1.74 -1.97 -8.31
N GLN A 140 -0.71 -1.46 -8.98
CA GLN A 140 0.49 -2.22 -9.26
C GLN A 140 1.51 -2.13 -8.12
N ILE A 141 2.33 -3.16 -7.96
CA ILE A 141 3.53 -3.21 -7.13
C ILE A 141 4.58 -4.03 -7.89
N ARG A 142 5.86 -3.93 -7.56
CA ARG A 142 6.89 -4.82 -8.13
C ARG A 142 6.60 -6.26 -7.72
N GLU A 143 6.75 -7.18 -8.67
CA GLU A 143 6.55 -8.62 -8.51
C GLU A 143 7.21 -9.20 -7.23
N VAL A 144 8.42 -8.75 -6.90
CA VAL A 144 9.17 -9.16 -5.70
C VAL A 144 8.44 -8.88 -4.37
N ALA A 145 7.57 -7.86 -4.34
CA ALA A 145 6.76 -7.49 -3.18
C ALA A 145 5.30 -7.94 -3.28
N ALA A 146 4.84 -8.40 -4.47
CA ALA A 146 3.45 -8.81 -4.69
C ALA A 146 3.08 -10.08 -3.90
N GLY A 147 3.88 -11.15 -4.04
CA GLY A 147 3.67 -12.39 -3.27
C GLY A 147 3.70 -12.17 -1.75
N PRO A 148 4.71 -11.48 -1.20
CA PRO A 148 4.75 -11.10 0.21
C PRO A 148 3.56 -10.25 0.67
N LEU A 149 3.05 -9.33 -0.16
CA LEU A 149 1.85 -8.55 0.16
C LEU A 149 0.60 -9.44 0.25
N GLU A 150 0.47 -10.41 -0.66
CA GLU A 150 -0.61 -11.39 -0.58
C GLU A 150 -0.50 -12.31 0.64
N GLU A 151 0.71 -12.68 1.06
CA GLU A 151 0.93 -13.42 2.30
C GLU A 151 0.50 -12.58 3.53
N LEU A 152 0.85 -11.29 3.56
CA LEU A 152 0.46 -10.36 4.63
C LEU A 152 -1.07 -10.26 4.75
N PHE A 153 -1.78 -10.09 3.63
CA PHE A 153 -3.24 -10.01 3.62
C PHE A 153 -3.89 -11.34 4.03
N LYS A 154 -3.34 -12.48 3.64
CA LYS A 154 -3.78 -13.81 4.11
C LYS A 154 -3.46 -14.03 5.61
N GLY A 155 -2.44 -13.34 6.14
CA GLY A 155 -2.13 -13.28 7.57
C GLY A 155 -3.20 -12.52 8.35
N ALA A 156 -3.55 -11.33 7.86
CA ALA A 156 -4.60 -10.47 8.40
C ALA A 156 -5.95 -11.21 8.46
N GLU A 157 -6.38 -11.82 7.34
CA GLU A 157 -7.61 -12.61 7.24
C GLU A 157 -7.66 -13.73 8.30
N LYS A 158 -6.55 -14.46 8.49
CA LYS A 158 -6.45 -15.53 9.50
C LYS A 158 -6.50 -15.02 10.94
N ALA A 159 -6.03 -13.79 11.18
CA ALA A 159 -6.17 -13.10 12.47
C ALA A 159 -7.56 -12.48 12.68
N GLY A 160 -8.44 -12.52 11.66
CA GLY A 160 -9.80 -11.98 11.72
C GLY A 160 -9.88 -10.48 11.49
N VAL A 161 -8.92 -9.90 10.75
CA VAL A 161 -8.83 -8.46 10.47
C VAL A 161 -8.71 -8.20 8.96
N ASP A 162 -9.53 -7.29 8.41
CA ASP A 162 -9.71 -7.12 6.96
C ASP A 162 -8.98 -5.88 6.40
N LEU A 163 -7.78 -6.10 5.85
CA LEU A 163 -7.01 -5.07 5.14
C LEU A 163 -7.50 -4.87 3.69
N VAL A 164 -7.43 -3.64 3.19
CA VAL A 164 -7.56 -3.31 1.76
C VAL A 164 -6.36 -2.51 1.26
N ALA A 165 -5.93 -2.78 0.04
CA ALA A 165 -4.92 -1.99 -0.65
C ALA A 165 -5.53 -0.69 -1.21
N VAL A 166 -4.80 0.42 -1.07
CA VAL A 166 -5.27 1.76 -1.45
C VAL A 166 -4.38 2.37 -2.53
N SER A 167 -3.06 2.25 -2.46
CA SER A 167 -2.15 2.92 -3.41
C SER A 167 -0.75 2.29 -3.43
N GLY A 168 -0.46 1.50 -4.46
CA GLY A 168 0.86 0.97 -4.75
C GLY A 168 1.71 1.94 -5.57
N TYR A 169 2.13 1.50 -6.76
CA TYR A 169 2.96 2.26 -7.70
C TYR A 169 2.38 3.62 -8.08
N ARG A 170 3.28 4.57 -8.29
CA ARG A 170 2.96 5.92 -8.78
C ARG A 170 4.09 6.43 -9.66
N SER A 171 3.80 6.64 -10.93
CA SER A 171 4.76 7.20 -11.89
C SER A 171 5.26 8.59 -11.47
N TYR A 172 6.45 8.95 -11.97
CA TYR A 172 7.04 10.29 -11.77
C TYR A 172 6.05 11.40 -12.16
N GLN A 173 5.42 11.27 -13.33
CA GLN A 173 4.48 12.25 -13.89
C GLN A 173 3.22 12.37 -13.04
N ARG A 174 2.77 11.26 -12.42
CA ARG A 174 1.67 11.30 -11.46
C ARG A 174 2.06 12.02 -10.18
N GLN A 175 3.26 11.79 -9.66
CA GLN A 175 3.79 12.51 -8.49
C GLN A 175 3.99 14.01 -8.79
N GLU A 176 4.44 14.38 -9.98
CA GLU A 176 4.54 15.77 -10.46
C GLU A 176 3.17 16.45 -10.52
N THR A 177 2.16 15.77 -11.05
CA THR A 177 0.78 16.27 -11.06
C THR A 177 0.27 16.55 -9.63
N ILE A 178 0.53 15.64 -8.69
CA ILE A 178 0.12 15.77 -7.28
C ILE A 178 0.88 16.91 -6.58
N TYR A 179 2.20 16.99 -6.79
CA TYR A 179 3.04 18.01 -6.19
C TYR A 179 2.66 19.41 -6.68
N ASN A 180 2.53 19.60 -8.00
CA ASN A 180 2.15 20.88 -8.59
C ASN A 180 0.75 21.33 -8.14
N TYR A 181 -0.21 20.41 -8.06
CA TYR A 181 -1.54 20.71 -7.51
C TYR A 181 -1.49 21.14 -6.03
N ASN A 182 -0.66 20.50 -5.20
CA ASN A 182 -0.45 20.92 -3.81
C ASN A 182 0.23 22.30 -3.72
N VAL A 183 1.20 22.62 -4.59
CA VAL A 183 1.81 23.95 -4.66
C VAL A 183 0.78 25.02 -5.04
N GLU A 184 -0.04 24.76 -6.06
CA GLU A 184 -1.08 25.68 -6.53
C GLU A 184 -2.17 25.93 -5.47
N THR A 185 -2.65 24.87 -4.81
CA THR A 185 -3.80 24.95 -3.90
C THR A 185 -3.46 25.23 -2.43
N LYS A 186 -2.23 24.94 -1.98
CA LYS A 186 -1.82 25.06 -0.57
C LYS A 186 -0.49 25.80 -0.35
N GLY A 187 0.20 26.18 -1.43
CA GLY A 187 1.48 26.89 -1.38
C GLY A 187 2.71 25.98 -1.27
N LEU A 188 3.86 26.55 -1.67
CA LEU A 188 5.12 25.82 -1.81
C LEU A 188 5.66 25.24 -0.49
N GLU A 189 5.53 25.95 0.64
CA GLU A 189 5.97 25.47 1.95
C GLU A 189 5.17 24.24 2.40
N HIS A 190 3.85 24.27 2.23
CA HIS A 190 2.98 23.13 2.53
C HIS A 190 3.32 21.94 1.64
N ALA A 191 3.50 22.15 0.33
CA ALA A 191 3.86 21.10 -0.61
C ALA A 191 5.21 20.45 -0.25
N ASN A 192 6.26 21.23 0.02
CA ASN A 192 7.57 20.72 0.46
C ASN A 192 7.50 19.95 1.80
N LYS A 193 6.58 20.32 2.70
CA LYS A 193 6.43 19.65 3.99
C LYS A 193 5.73 18.30 3.85
N TYR A 194 4.57 18.26 3.19
CA TYR A 194 3.62 17.13 3.20
C TYR A 194 3.54 16.33 1.90
N SER A 195 4.24 16.72 0.83
CA SER A 195 4.27 15.98 -0.44
C SER A 195 5.70 15.67 -0.83
N ALA A 196 5.95 14.41 -1.18
CA ALA A 196 7.16 14.05 -1.92
C ALA A 196 7.26 14.89 -3.20
N LYS A 197 8.47 15.36 -3.51
CA LYS A 197 8.80 15.88 -4.84
C LYS A 197 8.82 14.72 -5.85
N PRO A 198 8.66 14.98 -7.17
CA PRO A 198 8.90 13.97 -8.20
C PRO A 198 10.31 13.37 -8.06
N GLY A 199 10.44 12.04 -8.21
CA GLY A 199 11.70 11.32 -7.94
C GLY A 199 12.00 11.03 -6.46
N HIS A 200 11.31 11.67 -5.51
CA HIS A 200 11.50 11.51 -4.06
C HIS A 200 10.37 10.73 -3.36
N SER A 201 9.54 10.02 -4.13
CA SER A 201 8.36 9.28 -3.63
C SER A 201 8.63 7.79 -3.66
N GLU A 202 8.55 7.10 -2.53
CA GLU A 202 8.77 5.65 -2.47
C GLU A 202 7.80 4.86 -3.36
N HIS A 203 6.59 5.37 -3.60
CA HIS A 203 5.65 4.75 -4.55
C HIS A 203 6.21 4.60 -5.96
N GLN A 204 7.15 5.45 -6.39
CA GLN A 204 7.79 5.32 -7.71
C GLN A 204 8.74 4.11 -7.75
N THR A 205 9.22 3.61 -6.61
CA THR A 205 10.00 2.35 -6.55
C THR A 205 9.14 1.13 -6.85
N GLY A 206 7.82 1.22 -6.66
CA GLY A 206 6.92 0.08 -6.68
C GLY A 206 7.19 -0.95 -5.56
N LEU A 207 7.88 -0.60 -4.48
CA LEU A 207 8.08 -1.45 -3.29
C LEU A 207 7.14 -1.08 -2.12
N THR A 208 6.25 -0.11 -2.34
CA THR A 208 5.36 0.46 -1.32
C THR A 208 3.91 0.13 -1.62
N MET A 209 3.11 -0.06 -0.56
CA MET A 209 1.65 -0.07 -0.63
C MET A 209 1.07 0.77 0.52
N ASP A 210 0.21 1.73 0.20
CA ASP A 210 -0.72 2.29 1.19
C ASP A 210 -1.85 1.27 1.43
N VAL A 211 -2.08 0.86 2.68
CA VAL A 211 -3.19 -0.03 3.07
C VAL A 211 -4.15 0.65 4.04
N SER A 212 -5.37 0.13 4.19
CA SER A 212 -6.38 0.69 5.10
C SER A 212 -7.41 -0.38 5.47
N SER A 213 -8.46 -0.01 6.21
CA SER A 213 -9.57 -0.90 6.55
C SER A 213 -10.93 -0.18 6.54
N ALA A 214 -12.00 -0.95 6.69
CA ALA A 214 -13.34 -0.42 6.85
C ALA A 214 -13.49 0.44 8.13
N GLY A 215 -12.69 0.19 9.16
CA GLY A 215 -12.70 0.92 10.44
C GLY A 215 -12.46 2.43 10.29
N VAL A 216 -11.63 2.83 9.34
CA VAL A 216 -11.38 4.23 8.95
C VAL A 216 -12.04 4.64 7.63
N SER A 217 -13.05 3.90 7.17
CA SER A 217 -13.72 4.12 5.87
C SER A 217 -12.75 4.13 4.67
N PHE A 218 -11.72 3.28 4.72
CA PHE A 218 -10.66 3.14 3.71
C PHE A 218 -9.79 4.39 3.51
N ASN A 219 -9.79 5.33 4.46
CA ASN A 219 -8.95 6.53 4.42
C ASN A 219 -7.51 6.22 4.87
N LEU A 220 -6.58 7.06 4.42
CA LEU A 220 -5.18 7.07 4.86
C LEU A 220 -5.04 8.17 5.92
N VAL A 221 -5.14 7.77 7.20
CA VAL A 221 -5.19 8.66 8.37
C VAL A 221 -4.48 8.02 9.57
N GLU A 222 -3.96 8.84 10.49
CA GLU A 222 -3.23 8.34 11.67
C GLU A 222 -4.10 7.42 12.54
N ASP A 223 -5.40 7.73 12.65
CA ASP A 223 -6.44 6.92 13.33
C ASP A 223 -6.50 5.46 12.84
N PHE A 224 -5.93 5.13 11.68
CA PHE A 224 -5.81 3.74 11.23
C PHE A 224 -5.01 2.88 12.22
N ARG A 225 -4.01 3.45 12.92
CA ARG A 225 -3.26 2.72 13.96
C ARG A 225 -4.14 2.22 15.10
N ASP A 226 -5.25 2.91 15.38
CA ASP A 226 -6.13 2.60 16.50
C ASP A 226 -7.26 1.61 16.12
N THR A 227 -7.27 1.09 14.88
CA THR A 227 -8.15 -0.03 14.47
C THR A 227 -7.47 -1.39 14.67
N PRO A 228 -8.24 -2.49 14.79
CA PRO A 228 -7.67 -3.83 14.88
C PRO A 228 -6.77 -4.19 13.70
N GLU A 229 -7.08 -3.70 12.50
CA GLU A 229 -6.26 -3.96 11.30
C GLU A 229 -4.92 -3.20 11.34
N GLY A 230 -4.90 -1.94 11.79
CA GLY A 230 -3.68 -1.15 11.87
C GLY A 230 -2.80 -1.48 13.07
N ASP A 231 -3.38 -1.95 14.17
CA ASP A 231 -2.67 -2.55 15.31
C ASP A 231 -1.98 -3.84 14.88
N TRP A 232 -2.73 -4.78 14.27
CA TRP A 232 -2.18 -6.02 13.73
C TRP A 232 -1.09 -5.77 12.67
N LEU A 233 -1.29 -4.79 11.77
CA LEU A 233 -0.30 -4.45 10.75
C LEU A 233 1.01 -3.95 11.36
N ALA A 234 0.95 -3.09 12.38
CA ALA A 234 2.14 -2.55 13.03
C ALA A 234 2.99 -3.65 13.69
N ASP A 235 2.33 -4.67 14.26
CA ASP A 235 2.99 -5.78 14.93
C ASP A 235 3.50 -6.84 13.93
N HIS A 236 2.75 -7.15 12.87
CA HIS A 236 3.02 -8.31 12.01
C HIS A 236 3.60 -8.01 10.61
N ALA A 237 3.63 -6.77 10.12
CA ALA A 237 4.11 -6.46 8.76
C ALA A 237 5.53 -6.99 8.48
N HIS A 238 6.39 -6.97 9.51
CA HIS A 238 7.79 -7.38 9.43
C HIS A 238 7.97 -8.87 9.09
N GLU A 239 7.07 -9.74 9.54
CA GLU A 239 7.06 -11.19 9.24
C GLU A 239 6.93 -11.46 7.73
N TYR A 240 6.34 -10.51 7.00
CA TYR A 240 6.12 -10.56 5.56
C TYR A 240 7.13 -9.72 4.77
N GLY A 241 8.15 -9.14 5.43
CA GLY A 241 9.18 -8.33 4.76
C GLY A 241 8.80 -6.88 4.51
N PHE A 242 7.76 -6.38 5.19
CA PHE A 242 7.32 -4.99 5.15
C PHE A 242 7.62 -4.26 6.47
N ILE A 243 7.97 -2.98 6.38
CA ILE A 243 8.09 -2.08 7.55
C ILE A 243 7.03 -0.99 7.50
N ILE A 244 6.58 -0.51 8.66
CA ILE A 244 5.90 0.78 8.77
C ILE A 244 6.93 1.87 8.47
N ARG A 245 6.87 2.48 7.29
CA ARG A 245 7.99 3.25 6.73
C ARG A 245 8.26 4.56 7.47
N TYR A 246 7.19 5.19 7.97
CA TYR A 246 7.22 6.48 8.64
C TYR A 246 6.62 6.32 10.06
N PRO A 247 7.42 5.84 11.03
CA PRO A 247 6.98 5.60 12.40
C PRO A 247 6.74 6.91 13.19
N LYS A 248 6.10 6.78 14.35
CA LYS A 248 5.64 7.91 15.16
C LYS A 248 6.77 8.48 16.02
N GLY A 249 7.30 9.62 15.62
CA GLY A 249 8.35 10.34 16.33
C GLY A 249 9.52 10.74 15.44
N ASP A 250 9.70 10.03 14.32
CA ASP A 250 10.92 10.11 13.50
C ASP A 250 10.74 10.95 12.23
N ALA A 251 9.89 11.97 12.32
CA ALA A 251 9.64 12.91 11.24
C ALA A 251 10.87 13.77 10.90
N ASP A 252 11.74 14.01 11.87
CA ASP A 252 13.01 14.73 11.68
C ASP A 252 14.08 13.86 10.99
N ILE A 253 13.91 12.53 10.99
CA ILE A 253 14.81 11.57 10.33
C ILE A 253 14.30 11.22 8.93
N THR A 254 13.06 10.72 8.84
CA THR A 254 12.46 10.29 7.57
C THR A 254 12.07 11.47 6.68
N GLY A 255 11.81 12.63 7.29
CA GLY A 255 11.24 13.81 6.64
C GLY A 255 9.70 13.78 6.49
N TYR A 256 9.01 12.72 6.94
CA TYR A 256 7.55 12.56 6.79
C TYR A 256 6.85 12.45 8.14
N SER A 257 5.56 12.79 8.19
CA SER A 257 4.76 12.62 9.41
C SER A 257 4.43 11.14 9.64
N TYR A 258 3.77 10.82 10.75
CA TYR A 258 3.39 9.42 11.04
C TYR A 258 2.40 8.89 9.99
N GLU A 259 2.73 7.78 9.33
CA GLU A 259 1.87 7.15 8.31
C GLU A 259 1.71 5.63 8.60
N PRO A 260 0.83 5.23 9.54
CA PRO A 260 0.61 3.82 9.88
C PRO A 260 0.09 2.95 8.72
N TRP A 261 -0.42 3.58 7.66
CA TRP A 261 -0.89 2.91 6.44
C TRP A 261 0.22 2.58 5.44
N HIS A 262 1.40 3.20 5.55
CA HIS A 262 2.41 3.22 4.50
C HIS A 262 3.45 2.13 4.73
N ILE A 263 3.22 0.95 4.12
CA ILE A 263 4.14 -0.19 4.22
C ILE A 263 5.13 -0.23 3.07
N ARG A 264 6.42 -0.42 3.42
CA ARG A 264 7.54 -0.51 2.47
C ARG A 264 8.18 -1.90 2.53
N TYR A 265 8.26 -2.58 1.39
CA TYR A 265 8.94 -3.86 1.26
C TYR A 265 10.46 -3.69 1.24
N VAL A 266 11.15 -4.46 2.08
CA VAL A 266 12.63 -4.54 2.16
C VAL A 266 13.15 -5.99 2.23
N GLY A 267 12.25 -6.98 2.26
CA GLY A 267 12.59 -8.39 2.47
C GLY A 267 12.52 -8.82 3.94
N LYS A 268 12.28 -10.11 4.18
CA LYS A 268 11.92 -10.64 5.52
C LYS A 268 12.99 -10.42 6.58
N GLU A 269 14.26 -10.75 6.31
CA GLU A 269 15.34 -10.59 7.28
C GLU A 269 15.56 -9.11 7.67
N MET A 270 15.63 -8.20 6.69
CA MET A 270 15.83 -6.78 6.94
C MET A 270 14.63 -6.14 7.66
N ALA A 271 13.38 -6.47 7.25
CA ALA A 271 12.21 -5.94 7.92
C ALA A 271 12.12 -6.40 9.38
N LYS A 272 12.50 -7.65 9.64
CA LYS A 272 12.62 -8.19 10.99
C LYS A 272 13.69 -7.47 11.81
N GLU A 273 14.90 -7.27 11.28
CA GLU A 273 15.96 -6.54 12.00
C GLU A 273 15.55 -5.09 12.32
N ILE A 274 14.94 -4.39 11.36
CA ILE A 274 14.41 -3.03 11.56
C ILE A 274 13.32 -3.01 12.64
N HIS A 275 12.43 -4.00 12.65
CA HIS A 275 11.40 -4.14 13.69
C HIS A 275 11.99 -4.47 15.07
N GLU A 276 12.92 -5.42 15.17
CA GLU A 276 13.58 -5.78 16.43
C GLU A 276 14.41 -4.63 17.02
N GLN A 277 15.02 -3.80 16.16
CA GLN A 277 15.81 -2.63 16.56
C GLN A 277 14.95 -1.37 16.79
N GLN A 278 13.69 -1.36 16.35
CA GLN A 278 12.78 -0.20 16.38
C GLN A 278 13.39 1.04 15.68
N THR A 279 14.04 0.83 14.53
CA THR A 279 14.71 1.87 13.74
C THR A 279 13.90 2.30 12.52
N THR A 280 14.18 3.49 12.00
CA THR A 280 13.81 3.86 10.63
C THR A 280 14.73 3.18 9.60
N LEU A 281 14.30 3.14 8.33
CA LEU A 281 15.16 2.68 7.23
C LEU A 281 16.40 3.57 7.07
N GLU A 282 16.27 4.88 7.30
CA GLU A 282 17.39 5.82 7.39
C GLU A 282 18.37 5.45 8.51
N GLU A 283 17.90 5.18 9.73
CA GLU A 283 18.77 4.81 10.86
C GLU A 283 19.49 3.48 10.63
N PHE A 284 18.78 2.48 10.09
CA PHE A 284 19.35 1.17 9.75
C PHE A 284 20.55 1.27 8.79
N PHE A 285 20.53 2.22 7.85
CA PHE A 285 21.62 2.48 6.91
C PHE A 285 22.56 3.62 7.30
N GLY A 286 22.36 4.28 8.46
CA GLY A 286 23.16 5.45 8.87
C GLY A 286 22.96 6.69 7.99
N LEU A 287 21.79 6.84 7.38
CA LEU A 287 21.45 7.87 6.38
C LEU A 287 20.70 9.07 6.97
N TYR A 288 21.02 9.45 8.20
CA TYR A 288 20.45 10.58 8.93
C TYR A 288 21.56 11.56 9.38
N THR A 289 21.21 12.81 9.65
CA THR A 289 22.19 13.83 10.06
C THR A 289 22.55 13.74 11.55
N GLU A 290 23.85 13.77 11.86
CA GLU A 290 24.46 13.51 13.19
C GLU A 290 24.11 14.50 14.34
N GLU A 291 23.03 15.28 14.27
CA GLU A 291 22.65 16.14 15.41
C GLU A 291 22.21 15.34 16.65
N LYS A 292 21.88 14.03 16.51
CA LYS A 292 21.54 13.13 17.63
C LYS A 292 22.72 12.51 18.39
N GLU A 293 23.93 12.39 17.83
CA GLU A 293 25.06 11.73 18.55
C GLU A 293 25.46 12.48 19.83
N LYS A 294 25.20 13.80 19.88
CA LYS A 294 25.61 14.69 20.97
C LYS A 294 24.62 14.77 22.13
N THR A 295 23.51 14.03 22.09
CA THR A 295 22.45 14.06 23.12
C THR A 295 22.46 12.83 24.03
N ASN A 296 23.27 11.82 23.73
CA ASN A 296 23.38 10.55 24.47
C ASN A 296 24.78 10.28 25.06
N GLN A 297 25.60 11.33 25.26
CA GLN A 297 26.87 11.29 26.02
C GLN A 297 26.78 12.16 27.28
#